data_AF-B6BHH2-F1
#
_entry.id   AF-B6BHH2-F1
#
_cell.length_a   1.000
_cell.length_b   1.000
_cell.length_c   1.000
_cell.angle_alpha   90.00
_cell.angle_beta   90.00
_cell.angle_gamma   90.00
#
_symmetry.space_group_name_H-M   'P 1'
#
loop_
_entity.id
_entity.type
_entity.pdbx_description
1 polymer ?
#
loop_
_entity_poly.entity_id
_entity_poly.type
_entity_poly.pdbx_seq_one_letter_code
_entity_poly.pdbx_strand_id
1 'polypeptide(L)'
;MNPSPKKNYNNAKPFPKNSNNNNSRRKSSPKEKKIDVAPKNEVKDMFMAWFKKNRSIGQIMTKGDVVTNIIKKLDSKQDSALAEAMKELKDYGFIEVQEDGVTLVLTKKGYDFIS
;
A
#
# COMPACT_ATOMS: atom_id res chain seq x y z
N MET A 1 -45.99 -74.04 9.72
CA MET A 1 -44.86 -73.17 9.37
C MET A 1 -44.36 -72.56 10.68
N ASN A 2 -43.47 -73.23 11.42
CA ASN A 2 -42.00 -73.21 11.35
C ASN A 2 -41.38 -71.80 11.57
N PRO A 3 -40.28 -71.71 12.33
CA PRO A 3 -40.20 -70.90 13.54
C PRO A 3 -39.21 -69.72 13.47
N SER A 4 -39.18 -68.89 14.52
CA SER A 4 -38.05 -68.23 15.22
C SER A 4 -36.61 -68.35 14.67
N PRO A 5 -35.60 -67.64 15.24
CA PRO A 5 -35.48 -66.24 15.67
C PRO A 5 -34.05 -65.67 15.37
N LYS A 6 -33.75 -64.46 15.90
CA LYS A 6 -32.41 -63.93 16.25
C LYS A 6 -31.37 -63.71 15.13
N LYS A 7 -30.92 -62.45 15.02
CA LYS A 7 -29.47 -62.17 14.93
C LYS A 7 -29.08 -61.08 15.93
N ASN A 8 -28.35 -61.53 16.95
CA ASN A 8 -27.59 -60.74 17.90
C ASN A 8 -26.15 -61.23 17.77
N TYR A 9 -25.22 -60.41 17.27
CA TYR A 9 -23.77 -60.55 17.47
C TYR A 9 -23.18 -59.15 17.25
N ASN A 10 -22.92 -58.41 18.32
CA ASN A 10 -21.70 -58.41 19.13
C ASN A 10 -20.59 -57.52 18.55
N ASN A 11 -20.14 -56.61 19.42
CA ASN A 11 -18.75 -56.25 19.66
C ASN A 11 -17.87 -55.96 18.44
N ALA A 12 -17.39 -54.71 18.33
CA ALA A 12 -16.08 -54.37 18.90
C ALA A 12 -15.57 -53.01 18.40
N LYS A 13 -15.02 -52.28 19.38
CA LYS A 13 -13.92 -51.31 19.32
C LYS A 13 -14.11 -49.99 18.54
N PRO A 14 -14.06 -48.84 19.25
CA PRO A 14 -13.82 -47.54 18.65
C PRO A 14 -12.30 -47.31 18.53
N PHE A 15 -11.72 -47.12 17.34
CA PHE A 15 -10.39 -46.49 17.12
C PHE A 15 -10.18 -46.18 15.62
N PRO A 16 -9.26 -45.27 15.21
CA PRO A 16 -8.39 -44.41 16.01
C PRO A 16 -8.52 -42.90 15.69
N LYS A 17 -8.08 -42.09 16.67
CA LYS A 17 -7.69 -40.68 16.52
C LYS A 17 -6.75 -40.52 15.32
N ASN A 18 -7.10 -39.66 14.38
CA ASN A 18 -6.11 -39.07 13.49
C ASN A 18 -5.83 -37.63 13.94
N SER A 19 -4.69 -37.49 14.60
CA SER A 19 -3.98 -36.23 14.76
C SER A 19 -3.61 -35.72 13.38
N ASN A 20 -3.92 -34.45 13.07
CA ASN A 20 -2.88 -33.53 12.63
C ASN A 20 -3.37 -32.08 12.44
N ASN A 21 -2.61 -31.20 13.08
CA ASN A 21 -2.14 -29.91 12.59
C ASN A 21 -3.08 -28.71 12.61
N ASN A 22 -2.94 -27.96 13.70
CA ASN A 22 -2.43 -26.59 13.70
C ASN A 22 -2.95 -25.67 12.58
N ASN A 23 -3.87 -24.78 12.94
CA ASN A 23 -3.55 -23.37 12.75
C ASN A 23 -4.33 -22.49 13.72
N SER A 24 -3.59 -21.98 14.70
CA SER A 24 -3.97 -20.82 15.50
C SER A 24 -4.32 -19.69 14.53
N ARG A 25 -5.62 -19.44 14.35
CA ARG A 25 -6.13 -18.27 13.61
C ARG A 25 -5.93 -17.04 14.51
N ARG A 26 -4.66 -16.70 14.77
CA ARG A 26 -4.29 -15.36 15.21
C ARG A 26 -4.79 -14.43 14.11
N LYS A 27 -5.73 -13.54 14.47
CA LYS A 27 -6.04 -12.34 13.69
C LYS A 27 -4.70 -11.68 13.37
N SER A 28 -4.20 -11.90 12.16
CA SER A 28 -3.11 -11.09 11.64
C SER A 28 -3.66 -9.69 11.52
N SER A 29 -3.03 -8.76 12.23
CA SER A 29 -3.07 -7.33 11.94
C SER A 29 -2.97 -7.11 10.42
N PRO A 30 -3.60 -6.05 9.88
CA PRO A 30 -3.52 -5.76 8.46
C PRO A 30 -2.03 -5.78 8.10
N LYS A 31 -1.65 -6.67 7.18
CA LYS A 31 -0.31 -6.60 6.60
C LYS A 31 -0.25 -5.22 5.98
N GLU A 32 0.43 -4.29 6.65
CA GLU A 32 0.98 -3.10 6.00
C GLU A 32 1.67 -3.65 4.76
N LYS A 33 1.07 -3.42 3.61
CA LYS A 33 1.71 -3.69 2.34
C LYS A 33 2.97 -2.85 2.44
N LYS A 34 4.12 -3.49 2.63
CA LYS A 34 5.42 -2.85 2.40
C LYS A 34 5.38 -2.46 0.94
N ILE A 35 4.86 -1.26 0.68
CA ILE A 35 4.95 -0.63 -0.62
C ILE A 35 6.44 -0.56 -0.86
N ASP A 36 6.85 -1.23 -1.93
CA ASP A 36 8.24 -1.29 -2.32
C ASP A 36 8.77 0.16 -2.32
N VAL A 37 9.87 0.42 -1.59
CA VAL A 37 10.30 1.80 -1.32
C VAL A 37 10.74 2.50 -2.61
N ALA A 38 11.12 1.71 -3.62
CA ALA A 38 11.53 2.16 -4.94
C ALA A 38 10.46 3.03 -5.66
N PRO A 39 9.21 2.54 -5.88
CA PRO A 39 8.12 3.34 -6.44
C PRO A 39 7.91 4.71 -5.79
N LYS A 40 7.94 4.77 -4.46
CA LYS A 40 7.72 6.03 -3.72
C LYS A 40 8.86 7.00 -3.95
N ASN A 41 10.11 6.54 -3.84
CA ASN A 41 11.28 7.39 -4.04
C ASN A 41 11.32 7.92 -5.48
N GLU A 42 10.99 7.08 -6.46
CA GLU A 42 10.89 7.50 -7.87
C GLU A 42 9.89 8.64 -8.05
N VAL A 43 8.69 8.53 -7.45
CA VAL A 43 7.70 9.61 -7.50
C VAL A 43 8.21 10.89 -6.84
N LYS A 44 8.90 10.79 -5.68
CA LYS A 44 9.50 11.96 -5.02
C LYS A 44 10.53 12.63 -5.92
N ASP A 45 11.38 11.84 -6.57
CA ASP A 45 12.39 12.33 -7.50
C ASP A 45 11.74 13.00 -8.71
N MET A 46 10.63 12.49 -9.22
CA MET A 46 9.88 13.13 -10.31
C MET A 46 9.31 14.50 -9.91
N PHE A 47 8.74 14.63 -8.70
CA PHE A 47 8.29 15.92 -8.18
C PHE A 47 9.45 16.91 -8.05
N MET A 48 10.53 16.51 -7.39
CA MET A 48 11.71 17.35 -7.19
C MET A 48 12.36 17.73 -8.54
N ALA A 49 12.43 16.80 -9.50
CA ALA A 49 12.96 17.06 -10.83
C ALA A 49 12.12 18.08 -11.60
N TRP A 50 10.79 18.06 -11.47
CA TRP A 50 9.94 19.07 -12.09
C TRP A 50 10.16 20.45 -11.44
N PHE A 51 10.23 20.53 -10.11
CA PHE A 51 10.52 21.79 -9.42
C PHE A 51 11.93 22.31 -9.75
N LYS A 52 12.90 21.42 -9.93
CA LYS A 52 14.26 21.75 -10.36
C LYS A 52 14.32 22.27 -11.80
N LYS A 53 13.35 21.93 -12.65
CA LYS A 53 13.20 22.53 -13.99
C LYS A 53 12.54 23.90 -13.92
N ASN A 54 11.62 24.08 -12.99
CA ASN A 54 10.84 25.31 -12.78
C ASN A 54 11.36 26.06 -11.54
N ARG A 55 12.67 26.33 -11.49
CA ARG A 55 13.40 26.84 -10.30
C ARG A 55 12.86 28.18 -9.80
N SER A 56 11.85 28.13 -8.94
CA SER A 56 11.32 29.29 -8.25
C SER A 56 10.76 28.88 -6.89
N ILE A 57 11.06 29.67 -5.85
CA ILE A 57 10.43 29.51 -4.54
C ILE A 57 8.94 29.84 -4.68
N GLY A 58 8.08 29.04 -4.07
CA GLY A 58 6.62 29.20 -4.22
C GLY A 58 6.09 28.74 -5.56
N GLN A 59 6.91 28.06 -6.38
CA GLN A 59 6.44 27.47 -7.64
C GLN A 59 5.28 26.53 -7.37
N ILE A 60 4.21 26.70 -8.15
CA ILE A 60 3.00 25.89 -8.05
C ILE A 60 3.05 24.83 -9.14
N MET A 61 2.89 23.57 -8.74
CA MET A 61 2.60 22.44 -9.62
C MET A 61 1.10 22.16 -9.52
N THR A 62 0.35 22.49 -10.58
CA THR A 62 -1.10 22.31 -10.59
C THR A 62 -1.48 20.84 -10.73
N LYS A 63 -2.74 20.50 -10.44
CA LYS A 63 -3.29 19.17 -10.74
C LYS A 63 -3.02 18.72 -12.19
N GLY A 64 -3.12 19.62 -13.16
CA GLY A 64 -2.83 19.31 -14.56
C GLY A 64 -1.37 18.93 -14.79
N ASP A 65 -0.45 19.60 -14.11
CA ASP A 65 0.98 19.31 -14.14
C ASP A 65 1.30 18.00 -13.45
N VAL A 66 0.70 17.73 -12.28
CA VAL A 66 0.85 16.45 -11.57
C VAL A 66 0.39 15.31 -12.47
N VAL A 67 -0.80 15.44 -13.07
CA VAL A 67 -1.33 14.41 -13.98
C VAL A 67 -0.38 14.20 -15.16
N THR A 68 0.09 15.27 -15.79
CA THR A 68 0.85 15.18 -17.04
C THR A 68 2.30 14.77 -16.84
N ASN A 69 2.94 15.22 -15.76
CA ASN A 69 4.36 15.01 -15.52
C ASN A 69 4.64 13.82 -14.61
N ILE A 70 3.69 13.46 -13.74
CA ILE A 70 3.84 12.44 -12.71
C ILE A 70 2.92 11.25 -13.04
N ILE A 71 1.60 11.43 -13.00
CA ILE A 71 0.62 10.33 -13.15
C ILE A 71 0.71 9.65 -14.53
N LYS A 72 0.85 10.41 -15.62
CA LYS A 72 1.00 9.84 -16.96
C LYS A 72 2.26 8.98 -17.13
N LYS A 73 3.26 9.17 -16.27
CA LYS A 73 4.52 8.41 -16.28
C LYS A 73 4.54 7.32 -15.21
N LEU A 74 3.57 7.34 -14.29
CA LEU A 74 3.36 6.32 -13.29
C LEU A 74 2.62 5.13 -13.90
N ASP A 75 3.04 3.92 -13.55
CA ASP A 75 2.23 2.74 -13.78
C ASP A 75 1.04 2.76 -12.81
N SER A 76 -0.13 2.33 -13.27
CA SER A 76 -1.41 2.20 -12.55
C SER A 76 -1.34 1.49 -11.19
N LYS A 77 -0.23 0.83 -10.87
CA LYS A 77 0.02 0.14 -9.59
C LYS A 77 0.66 1.04 -8.54
N GLN A 78 1.09 2.25 -8.90
CA GLN A 78 1.87 3.15 -8.04
C GLN A 78 1.03 4.28 -7.43
N ASP A 79 -0.31 4.24 -7.55
CA ASP A 79 -1.20 5.24 -6.94
C ASP A 79 -0.98 5.38 -5.42
N SER A 80 -0.71 4.27 -4.72
CA SER A 80 -0.39 4.31 -3.29
C SER A 80 0.95 4.98 -3.01
N ALA A 81 1.93 4.82 -3.92
CA ALA A 81 3.25 5.44 -3.80
C ALA A 81 3.18 6.95 -4.03
N LEU A 82 2.27 7.43 -4.88
CA LEU A 82 2.03 8.86 -5.12
C LEU A 82 1.57 9.58 -3.85
N ALA A 83 0.55 9.04 -3.19
CA ALA A 83 0.01 9.63 -1.96
C ALA A 83 1.07 9.65 -0.84
N GLU A 84 1.83 8.55 -0.67
CA GLU A 84 2.91 8.49 0.31
C GLU A 84 4.06 9.45 -0.01
N ALA A 85 4.45 9.58 -1.28
CA ALA A 85 5.47 10.51 -1.71
C ALA A 85 5.08 11.96 -1.40
N MET A 86 3.86 12.36 -1.74
CA MET A 86 3.33 13.70 -1.43
C MET A 86 3.29 13.94 0.08
N LYS A 87 2.82 12.95 0.85
CA LYS A 87 2.77 13.04 2.30
C LYS A 87 4.16 13.22 2.89
N GLU A 88 5.14 12.43 2.49
CA GLU A 88 6.51 12.57 3.00
C GLU A 88 7.13 13.91 2.64
N LEU A 89 7.01 14.35 1.38
CA LEU A 89 7.55 15.65 0.97
C LEU A 89 6.91 16.81 1.76
N LYS A 90 5.62 16.68 2.10
CA LYS A 90 4.92 17.61 3.00
C LYS A 90 5.44 17.51 4.44
N ASP A 91 5.57 16.30 4.98
CA ASP A 91 6.05 16.06 6.35
C ASP A 91 7.49 16.56 6.56
N TYR A 92 8.34 16.45 5.53
CA TYR A 92 9.68 17.04 5.52
C TYR A 92 9.67 18.57 5.33
N GLY A 93 8.54 19.15 4.95
CA GLY A 93 8.38 20.58 4.69
C GLY A 93 9.00 21.05 3.38
N PHE A 94 9.23 20.14 2.41
CA PHE A 94 9.74 20.49 1.08
C PHE A 94 8.66 21.05 0.16
N ILE A 95 7.41 20.60 0.36
CA ILE A 95 6.25 21.09 -0.37
C ILE A 95 5.11 21.39 0.59
N GLU A 96 4.22 22.26 0.15
CA GLU A 96 2.90 22.44 0.74
C GLU A 96 1.85 21.86 -0.21
N VAL A 97 0.84 21.20 0.35
CA VAL A 97 -0.31 20.66 -0.40
C VAL A 97 -1.48 21.59 -0.17
N GLN A 98 -2.08 22.10 -1.24
CA GLN A 98 -3.24 22.98 -1.16
C GLN A 98 -4.52 22.22 -0.77
N GLU A 99 -5.60 22.97 -0.50
CA GLU A 99 -6.89 22.42 -0.06
C GLU A 99 -7.52 21.42 -1.04
N ASP A 100 -7.15 21.50 -2.32
CA ASP A 100 -7.58 20.56 -3.36
C ASP A 100 -6.93 19.17 -3.23
N GLY A 101 -5.93 19.03 -2.35
CA GLY A 101 -5.23 17.79 -2.04
C GLY A 101 -4.28 17.29 -3.13
N VAL A 102 -4.13 18.04 -4.23
CA VAL A 102 -3.30 17.63 -5.39
C VAL A 102 -2.34 18.72 -5.82
N THR A 103 -2.71 19.99 -5.71
CA THR A 103 -1.81 21.08 -6.07
C THR A 103 -0.70 21.20 -5.03
N LEU A 104 0.54 21.26 -5.53
CA LEU A 104 1.74 21.28 -4.71
C LEU A 104 2.47 22.61 -4.89
N VAL A 105 2.95 23.17 -3.79
CA VAL A 105 3.73 24.42 -3.78
C VAL A 105 5.12 24.14 -3.24
N LEU A 106 6.16 24.57 -3.95
CA LEU A 106 7.53 24.42 -3.48
C LEU A 106 7.82 25.40 -2.35
N THR A 107 8.23 24.89 -1.18
CA THR A 107 8.63 25.75 -0.07
C THR A 107 10.06 26.25 -0.26
N LYS A 108 10.46 27.26 0.52
CA LYS A 108 11.87 27.68 0.58
C LYS A 108 12.81 26.52 0.92
N LYS A 109 12.43 25.67 1.89
CA LYS A 109 13.22 24.50 2.28
C LYS A 109 13.36 23.48 1.15
N GLY A 110 12.28 23.25 0.39
CA GLY A 110 12.33 22.38 -0.79
C GLY A 110 13.19 22.98 -1.89
N TYR A 111 13.11 24.28 -2.11
CA TYR A 111 13.98 25.00 -3.05
C TYR A 111 15.46 24.89 -2.66
N ASP A 112 15.79 25.13 -1.39
CA ASP A 112 17.17 25.03 -0.88
C ASP A 112 17.71 23.60 -1.01
N PHE A 113 16.85 22.58 -0.92
CA PHE A 113 17.23 21.17 -1.12
C PHE A 113 17.55 20.82 -2.59
N ILE A 114 16.88 21.45 -3.55
CA ILE A 114 17.04 21.17 -5.00
C ILE A 114 17.95 22.18 -5.72
N SER A 115 18.35 23.26 -5.05
CA SER A 115 19.13 24.36 -5.62
C SER A 115 20.52 23.90 -6.06
#